data_AF-A0A952IDV6-F1
#
_entry.id   AF-A0A952IDV6-F1
#
_cell.length_a   1.000
_cell.length_b   1.000
_cell.length_c   1.000
_cell.angle_alpha   90.00
_cell.angle_beta   90.00
_cell.angle_gamma   90.00
#
_symmetry.space_group_name_H-M   'P 1'
#
loop_
_entity.id
_entity.type
_entity.pdbx_description
1 polymer ?
#
loop_
_entity_poly.entity_id
_entity_poly.type
_entity_poly.pdbx_seq_one_letter_code
_entity_poly.pdbx_strand_id
1 'polypeptide(L)'
;MKDFFGYLLHVSIVLVFFSCKSDHIKETTHSQSMPAILQKAAKDYFFVPENVYASTLRIDYFDSLLSISSPFHKNKFLLEKAETSLLAGQTQTAIILLKELKAIKAKSVFMVGLEAYEEKKIDALFAFAYLRLGEQENCLMNHSSSSCLIPIQQAGFHQLPEGSSQAIKLYSDILSTNPKDLESRWLLNIAYMTLGEYPEKVPEQWLIPEKAFASEFPLKKFQDIATEAGLAVNALSGGGIVDDFNNDGFLDIMVSSWFPNHPIKYFINVGDGTFQDSSESCGLDGIGGGLNMVQTDYNNDGYLDVFVLRGAWMGELGKHPNSLLRNNGDNTFTDVTIETGLLSYHPTQTATWADFNNDGFVDLFIGNESTGKGNFHPCELFINQNGKSFLNMAFEANLEVNTPENPYYIKGVTAGDFDNDGWQDIFISTVNANSRSFLFKNTGNISENGAPVFLDMTEKAGLGDPFSSFPTWFWDYNNDGYLDIFAAGYLRTEYFSSVTKDIASEYLGIPHQAETARLFKNNGDGTFSDVSEEANLNRILYGMGANFGDLDNDGFLDMYISTGEVNITSIIPNRMFRNNVGENFQDVTSAGGFGNIQKGHAVSFADLDNDGDQ
;
A
#
# COMPACT_ATOMS: atom_id res chain seq x y z
N MET A 1 -37.59 85.21 7.12
CA MET A 1 -38.62 85.09 6.07
C MET A 1 -38.29 83.80 5.33
N LYS A 2 -39.08 82.74 5.54
CA LYS A 2 -38.90 81.37 4.98
C LYS A 2 -37.63 80.61 5.44
N ASP A 3 -37.43 79.29 5.26
CA ASP A 3 -38.24 78.03 5.35
C ASP A 3 -37.24 76.87 5.06
N PHE A 4 -37.30 75.62 5.57
CA PHE A 4 -38.10 74.97 6.62
C PHE A 4 -37.31 73.75 7.21
N PHE A 5 -37.63 73.35 8.46
CA PHE A 5 -37.42 72.04 9.13
C PHE A 5 -36.29 71.04 8.72
N GLY A 6 -35.48 70.68 9.72
CA GLY A 6 -34.93 69.33 9.91
C GLY A 6 -35.07 68.93 11.39
N TYR A 7 -35.59 67.72 11.68
CA TYR A 7 -35.82 67.25 13.05
C TYR A 7 -35.18 65.87 13.32
N LEU A 8 -34.83 65.63 14.58
CA LEU A 8 -33.97 64.55 15.07
C LEU A 8 -34.62 63.15 15.03
N LEU A 9 -33.78 62.12 15.14
CA LEU A 9 -33.99 61.10 16.17
C LEU A 9 -32.69 60.83 16.96
N HIS A 10 -32.83 60.53 18.26
CA HIS A 10 -31.72 60.33 19.20
C HIS A 10 -31.06 58.94 19.08
N VAL A 11 -29.76 58.90 19.37
CA VAL A 11 -29.05 57.69 19.81
C VAL A 11 -28.96 57.73 21.34
N SER A 12 -29.54 56.74 22.02
CA SER A 12 -29.39 56.54 23.47
C SER A 12 -28.42 55.39 23.73
N ILE A 13 -27.21 55.72 24.19
CA ILE A 13 -26.23 54.73 24.66
C ILE A 13 -26.64 54.26 26.06
N VAL A 14 -26.87 52.95 26.22
CA VAL A 14 -27.09 52.34 27.53
C VAL A 14 -25.76 51.74 28.01
N LEU A 15 -25.18 52.36 29.04
CA LEU A 15 -24.07 51.80 29.80
C LEU A 15 -24.59 50.71 30.75
N VAL A 16 -24.09 49.47 30.61
CA VAL A 16 -24.20 48.43 31.63
C VAL A 16 -22.79 48.01 32.02
N PHE A 17 -22.43 48.26 33.29
CA PHE A 17 -21.20 47.74 33.87
C PHE A 17 -21.35 46.24 34.14
N PHE A 18 -20.37 45.44 33.71
CA PHE A 18 -20.11 44.14 34.30
C PHE A 18 -18.66 44.04 34.77
N SER A 19 -18.51 43.44 35.96
CA SER A 19 -17.28 43.37 36.73
C SER A 19 -16.19 42.56 36.01
N CYS A 20 -15.01 43.16 35.82
CA CYS A 20 -13.81 42.40 35.50
C CYS A 20 -13.40 41.56 36.73
N LYS A 21 -13.72 40.27 36.71
CA LYS A 21 -12.90 39.27 37.38
C LYS A 21 -11.84 38.79 36.39
N SER A 22 -10.59 38.92 36.78
CA SER A 22 -9.45 38.32 36.10
C SER A 22 -9.44 36.81 36.38
N ASP A 23 -10.31 36.06 35.71
CA ASP A 23 -10.11 34.62 35.61
C ASP A 23 -8.95 34.41 34.64
N HIS A 24 -7.75 34.33 35.20
CA HIS A 24 -6.61 33.71 34.54
C HIS A 24 -7.01 32.26 34.23
N ILE A 25 -7.53 32.04 33.03
CA ILE A 25 -7.47 30.72 32.42
C ILE A 25 -5.99 30.41 32.31
N LYS A 26 -5.50 29.60 33.26
CA LYS A 26 -4.33 28.79 33.01
C LYS A 26 -4.73 27.88 31.86
N GLU A 27 -4.32 28.21 30.66
CA GLU A 27 -4.15 27.20 29.63
C GLU A 27 -3.10 26.24 30.18
N THR A 28 -3.59 25.14 30.77
CA THR A 28 -2.78 23.96 31.00
C THR A 28 -2.45 23.43 29.62
N THR A 29 -1.27 23.83 29.11
CA THR A 29 -0.60 23.21 27.98
C THR A 29 -0.22 21.78 28.36
N HIS A 30 -1.22 20.90 28.43
CA HIS A 30 -1.01 19.48 28.28
C HIS A 30 -0.56 19.28 26.83
N SER A 31 0.75 19.17 26.64
CA SER A 31 1.31 18.53 25.46
C SER A 31 0.56 17.21 25.26
N GLN A 32 -0.19 17.08 24.17
CA GLN A 32 -0.92 15.85 23.89
C GLN A 32 0.12 14.81 23.47
N SER A 33 0.13 13.65 24.13
CA SER A 33 1.00 12.56 23.73
C SER A 33 0.57 11.99 22.38
N MET A 34 1.51 11.44 21.61
CA MET A 34 1.20 10.86 20.29
C MET A 34 0.11 9.77 20.34
N PRO A 35 0.05 8.86 21.32
CA PRO A 35 -1.10 7.96 21.48
C PRO A 35 -2.47 8.67 21.58
N ALA A 36 -2.54 9.82 22.26
CA ALA A 36 -3.78 10.60 22.35
C ALA A 36 -4.13 11.30 21.04
N ILE A 37 -3.11 11.76 20.29
CA ILE A 37 -3.28 12.35 18.96
C ILE A 37 -3.75 11.29 17.95
N LEU A 38 -3.08 10.12 17.91
CA LEU A 38 -3.45 8.99 17.05
C LEU A 38 -4.86 8.49 17.35
N GLN A 39 -5.23 8.32 18.63
CA GLN A 39 -6.59 7.95 19.02
C GLN A 39 -7.63 9.00 18.57
N LYS A 40 -7.31 10.30 18.67
CA LYS A 40 -8.18 11.37 18.20
C LYS A 40 -8.32 11.34 16.68
N ALA A 41 -7.23 11.20 15.93
CA ALA A 41 -7.26 11.10 14.47
C ALA A 41 -8.04 9.86 14.00
N ALA A 42 -7.83 8.70 14.64
CA ALA A 42 -8.60 7.49 14.40
C ALA A 42 -10.11 7.73 14.60
N LYS A 43 -10.50 8.40 15.68
CA LYS A 43 -11.91 8.73 15.93
C LYS A 43 -12.50 9.73 14.91
N ASP A 44 -11.76 10.78 14.59
CA ASP A 44 -12.27 11.90 13.80
C ASP A 44 -12.26 11.64 12.27
N TYR A 45 -11.38 10.75 11.79
CA TYR A 45 -11.18 10.49 10.36
C TYR A 45 -11.36 9.02 9.94
N PHE A 46 -11.05 8.06 10.82
CA PHE A 46 -11.19 6.64 10.49
C PHE A 46 -12.55 6.07 10.88
N PHE A 47 -12.95 6.18 12.15
CA PHE A 47 -14.18 5.62 12.69
C PHE A 47 -15.40 6.53 12.45
N VAL A 48 -15.60 6.92 11.19
CA VAL A 48 -16.75 7.71 10.71
C VAL A 48 -17.49 6.95 9.60
N PRO A 49 -18.84 7.00 9.50
CA PRO A 49 -19.60 6.25 8.50
C PRO A 49 -19.22 6.52 7.03
N GLU A 50 -18.69 7.70 6.76
CA GLU A 50 -18.19 8.15 5.46
C GLU A 50 -16.91 7.41 5.03
N ASN A 51 -16.13 6.87 5.98
CA ASN A 51 -14.89 6.16 5.68
C ASN A 51 -15.18 4.74 5.21
N VAL A 52 -15.09 4.52 3.89
CA VAL A 52 -15.39 3.24 3.24
C VAL A 52 -14.57 2.06 3.78
N TYR A 53 -13.40 2.32 4.37
CA TYR A 53 -12.45 1.33 4.89
C TYR A 53 -12.77 0.90 6.34
N ALA A 54 -13.64 1.61 7.05
CA ALA A 54 -14.09 1.26 8.40
C ALA A 54 -15.21 0.20 8.38
N SER A 55 -14.94 -0.95 7.74
CA SER A 55 -15.95 -1.96 7.36
C SER A 55 -16.89 -2.37 8.51
N THR A 56 -16.36 -2.64 9.70
CA THR A 56 -17.17 -3.03 10.87
C THR A 56 -18.17 -1.94 11.28
N LEU A 57 -17.74 -0.67 11.33
CA LEU A 57 -18.62 0.46 11.62
C LEU A 57 -19.68 0.65 10.53
N ARG A 58 -19.31 0.46 9.26
CA ARG A 58 -20.23 0.58 8.13
C ARG A 58 -21.32 -0.49 8.13
N ILE A 59 -21.07 -1.69 8.67
CA ILE A 59 -22.10 -2.72 8.86
C ILE A 59 -23.20 -2.22 9.81
N ASP A 60 -22.83 -1.68 10.97
CA ASP A 60 -23.76 -1.13 11.97
C ASP A 60 -24.52 0.11 11.42
N TYR A 61 -23.85 0.92 10.62
CA TYR A 61 -24.46 2.04 9.90
C TYR A 61 -25.52 1.58 8.90
N PHE A 62 -25.23 0.53 8.11
CA PHE A 62 -26.22 -0.02 7.18
C PHE A 62 -27.37 -0.73 7.88
N ASP A 63 -27.16 -1.37 9.04
CA ASP A 63 -28.27 -1.87 9.86
C ASP A 63 -29.18 -0.74 10.36
N SER A 64 -28.58 0.38 10.79
CA SER A 64 -29.31 1.58 11.19
C SER A 64 -30.14 2.13 10.02
N LEU A 65 -29.56 2.26 8.83
CA LEU A 65 -30.27 2.69 7.61
C LEU A 65 -31.38 1.73 7.20
N LEU A 66 -31.13 0.42 7.23
CA LEU A 66 -32.11 -0.61 6.87
C LEU A 66 -33.35 -0.54 7.76
N SER A 67 -33.18 -0.28 9.07
CA SER A 67 -34.27 -0.18 10.05
C SER A 67 -35.31 0.92 9.76
N ILE A 68 -34.90 1.98 9.04
CA ILE A 68 -35.75 3.12 8.66
C ILE A 68 -35.98 3.23 7.14
N SER A 69 -35.42 2.29 6.36
CA SER A 69 -35.42 2.38 4.89
C SER A 69 -36.80 2.18 4.27
N SER A 70 -37.11 3.00 3.26
CA SER A 70 -38.25 2.75 2.38
C SER A 70 -37.98 1.50 1.51
N PRO A 71 -39.02 0.81 1.00
CA PRO A 71 -38.84 -0.31 0.07
C PRO A 71 -38.01 0.02 -1.17
N PHE A 72 -37.95 1.31 -1.56
CA PHE A 72 -37.11 1.78 -2.65
C PHE A 72 -35.61 1.70 -2.31
N HIS A 73 -35.17 2.12 -1.12
CA HIS A 73 -33.74 2.12 -0.79
C HIS A 73 -33.24 0.79 -0.20
N LYS A 74 -34.15 -0.08 0.27
CA LYS A 74 -33.79 -1.30 0.98
C LYS A 74 -32.81 -2.20 0.22
N ASN A 75 -33.02 -2.42 -1.08
CA ASN A 75 -32.15 -3.28 -1.89
C ASN A 75 -30.72 -2.73 -2.01
N LYS A 76 -30.55 -1.41 -2.15
CA LYS A 76 -29.25 -0.76 -2.19
C LYS A 76 -28.50 -0.94 -0.87
N PHE A 77 -29.15 -0.68 0.27
CA PHE A 77 -28.51 -0.86 1.57
C PHE A 77 -28.23 -2.33 1.92
N LEU A 78 -29.03 -3.28 1.42
CA LEU A 78 -28.71 -4.71 1.53
C LEU A 78 -27.45 -5.09 0.72
N LEU A 79 -27.29 -4.53 -0.48
CA LEU A 79 -26.12 -4.78 -1.34
C LEU A 79 -24.85 -4.15 -0.75
N GLU A 80 -24.92 -2.88 -0.35
CA GLU A 80 -23.83 -2.16 0.32
C GLU A 80 -23.42 -2.86 1.62
N LYS A 81 -24.39 -3.34 2.42
CA LYS A 81 -24.09 -4.14 3.62
C LYS A 81 -23.38 -5.44 3.25
N ALA A 82 -23.79 -6.14 2.18
CA ALA A 82 -23.16 -7.39 1.76
C ALA A 82 -21.72 -7.19 1.27
N GLU A 83 -21.45 -6.16 0.46
CA GLU A 83 -20.10 -5.78 0.01
C GLU A 83 -19.22 -5.39 1.21
N THR A 84 -19.78 -4.62 2.16
CA THR A 84 -19.09 -4.26 3.42
C THR A 84 -18.83 -5.48 4.32
N SER A 85 -19.76 -6.45 4.39
CA SER A 85 -19.55 -7.70 5.12
C SER A 85 -18.41 -8.53 4.54
N LEU A 86 -18.20 -8.54 3.22
CA LEU A 86 -17.02 -9.17 2.62
C LEU A 86 -15.72 -8.44 3.02
N LEU A 87 -15.71 -7.10 2.96
CA LEU A 87 -14.57 -6.27 3.39
C LEU A 87 -14.25 -6.40 4.89
N ALA A 88 -15.22 -6.81 5.71
CA ALA A 88 -15.04 -7.10 7.14
C ALA A 88 -14.72 -8.59 7.43
N GLY A 89 -14.53 -9.43 6.40
CA GLY A 89 -14.31 -10.87 6.55
C GLY A 89 -15.55 -11.67 7.00
N GLN A 90 -16.73 -11.05 7.10
CA GLN A 90 -18.01 -11.69 7.49
C GLN A 90 -18.68 -12.38 6.30
N THR A 91 -17.97 -13.31 5.66
CA THR A 91 -18.36 -13.91 4.38
C THR A 91 -19.71 -14.61 4.42
N GLN A 92 -20.03 -15.36 5.48
CA GLN A 92 -21.32 -16.05 5.61
C GLN A 92 -22.48 -15.05 5.70
N THR A 93 -22.31 -13.90 6.35
CA THR A 93 -23.28 -12.80 6.37
C THR A 93 -23.52 -12.26 4.96
N ALA A 94 -22.44 -12.03 4.19
CA ALA A 94 -22.55 -11.57 2.81
C ALA A 94 -23.27 -12.58 1.91
N ILE A 95 -22.96 -13.89 2.03
CA ILE A 95 -23.64 -14.96 1.29
C ILE A 95 -25.15 -14.95 1.58
N ILE A 96 -25.57 -14.77 2.83
CA ILE A 96 -27.00 -14.69 3.20
C ILE A 96 -27.68 -13.50 2.53
N LEU A 97 -27.09 -12.31 2.60
CA LEU A 97 -27.63 -11.07 2.03
C LEU A 97 -27.70 -11.14 0.49
N LEU A 98 -26.65 -11.61 -0.17
CA LEU A 98 -26.60 -11.78 -1.62
C LEU A 98 -27.59 -12.85 -2.11
N LYS A 99 -27.82 -13.90 -1.32
CA LYS A 99 -28.85 -14.92 -1.60
C LYS A 99 -30.28 -14.36 -1.51
N GLU A 100 -30.55 -13.44 -0.57
CA GLU A 100 -31.82 -12.69 -0.54
C GLU A 100 -31.96 -11.81 -1.80
N LEU A 101 -30.94 -11.03 -2.15
CA LEU A 101 -30.95 -10.17 -3.33
C LEU A 101 -31.15 -10.95 -4.64
N LYS A 102 -30.47 -12.09 -4.83
CA LYS A 102 -30.70 -12.99 -5.98
C LYS A 102 -32.12 -13.56 -6.01
N ALA A 103 -32.71 -13.88 -4.86
CA ALA A 103 -34.10 -14.35 -4.78
C ALA A 103 -35.13 -13.25 -5.09
N ILE A 104 -34.80 -11.98 -4.86
CA ILE A 104 -35.58 -10.81 -5.29
C ILE A 104 -35.43 -10.58 -6.80
N LYS A 105 -34.19 -10.62 -7.31
CA LYS A 105 -33.85 -10.51 -8.74
C LYS A 105 -34.61 -11.54 -9.57
N ALA A 106 -34.58 -12.81 -9.19
CA ALA A 106 -35.25 -13.90 -9.89
C ALA A 106 -36.79 -13.81 -9.94
N LYS A 107 -37.42 -12.91 -9.16
CA LYS A 107 -38.87 -12.69 -9.12
C LYS A 107 -39.31 -11.37 -9.78
N SER A 108 -38.36 -10.57 -10.24
CA SER A 108 -38.57 -9.17 -10.63
C SER A 108 -38.02 -8.93 -12.04
N VAL A 109 -38.66 -8.07 -12.84
CA VAL A 109 -38.10 -7.67 -14.15
C VAL A 109 -36.97 -6.66 -14.00
N PHE A 110 -37.00 -5.87 -12.91
CA PHE A 110 -35.97 -4.92 -12.51
C PHE A 110 -35.90 -4.90 -10.98
N MET A 111 -34.71 -4.75 -10.40
CA MET A 111 -34.57 -4.55 -8.95
C MET A 111 -34.86 -3.10 -8.56
N VAL A 112 -35.95 -2.86 -7.83
CA VAL A 112 -36.32 -1.52 -7.36
C VAL A 112 -35.20 -0.95 -6.50
N GLY A 113 -34.74 0.26 -6.84
CA GLY A 113 -33.72 0.99 -6.09
C GLY A 113 -32.27 0.66 -6.41
N LEU A 114 -32.03 -0.23 -7.37
CA LEU A 114 -30.69 -0.53 -7.89
C LEU A 114 -30.53 0.01 -9.30
N GLU A 115 -29.33 0.52 -9.60
CA GLU A 115 -28.88 0.81 -10.94
C GLU A 115 -28.45 -0.48 -11.67
N ALA A 116 -28.42 -0.46 -13.00
CA ALA A 116 -28.14 -1.65 -13.81
C ALA A 116 -26.72 -2.23 -13.59
N TYR A 117 -25.76 -1.44 -13.09
CA TYR A 117 -24.43 -1.96 -12.71
C TYR A 117 -24.44 -2.60 -11.32
N GLU A 118 -25.21 -2.06 -10.37
CA GLU A 118 -25.40 -2.63 -9.03
C GLU A 118 -26.12 -4.00 -9.14
N GLU A 119 -27.15 -4.09 -9.99
CA GLU A 119 -27.84 -5.36 -10.24
C GLU A 119 -26.92 -6.42 -10.89
N LYS A 120 -25.92 -6.01 -11.68
CA LYS A 120 -24.88 -6.91 -12.21
C LYS A 120 -23.88 -7.36 -11.14
N LYS A 121 -23.44 -6.45 -10.25
CA LYS A 121 -22.52 -6.76 -9.15
C LYS A 121 -22.99 -7.92 -8.27
N ILE A 122 -24.31 -8.07 -8.05
CA ILE A 122 -24.89 -9.13 -7.19
C ILE A 122 -24.38 -10.53 -7.56
N ASP A 123 -24.31 -10.87 -8.85
CA ASP A 123 -23.95 -12.22 -9.27
C ASP A 123 -22.44 -12.47 -9.11
N ALA A 124 -21.61 -11.49 -9.44
CA ALA A 124 -20.16 -11.53 -9.26
C ALA A 124 -19.76 -11.57 -7.78
N LEU A 125 -20.33 -10.69 -6.95
CA LEU A 125 -20.11 -10.68 -5.49
C LEU A 125 -20.55 -12.00 -4.84
N PHE A 126 -21.60 -12.66 -5.34
CA PHE A 126 -22.04 -13.94 -4.80
C PHE A 126 -21.10 -15.09 -5.18
N ALA A 127 -20.59 -15.11 -6.41
CA ALA A 127 -19.54 -16.05 -6.81
C ALA A 127 -18.26 -15.85 -5.98
N PHE A 128 -17.84 -14.59 -5.84
CA PHE A 128 -16.67 -14.20 -5.06
C PHE A 128 -16.80 -14.50 -3.56
N ALA A 129 -17.98 -14.29 -2.97
CA ALA A 129 -18.25 -14.63 -1.58
C ALA A 129 -18.04 -16.14 -1.30
N TYR A 130 -18.44 -17.01 -2.23
CA TYR A 130 -18.16 -18.45 -2.11
C TYR A 130 -16.66 -18.79 -2.32
N LEU A 131 -15.96 -18.07 -3.20
CA LEU A 131 -14.50 -18.24 -3.34
C LEU A 131 -13.76 -17.81 -2.05
N ARG A 132 -14.17 -16.70 -1.43
CA ARG A 132 -13.68 -16.24 -0.12
C ARG A 132 -14.04 -17.19 1.01
N LEU A 133 -15.21 -17.82 0.98
CA LEU A 133 -15.57 -18.86 1.96
C LEU A 133 -14.55 -20.01 1.90
N GLY A 134 -14.25 -20.48 0.68
CA GLY A 134 -13.22 -21.50 0.46
C GLY A 134 -11.85 -21.09 0.99
N GLU A 135 -11.39 -19.86 0.70
CA GLU A 135 -10.13 -19.33 1.25
C GLU A 135 -10.15 -19.27 2.78
N GLN A 136 -11.16 -18.68 3.40
CA GLN A 136 -11.22 -18.56 4.87
C GLN A 136 -11.21 -19.93 5.55
N GLU A 137 -11.94 -20.89 4.99
CA GLU A 137 -12.05 -22.24 5.55
C GLU A 137 -10.80 -23.11 5.32
N ASN A 138 -10.06 -22.91 4.23
CA ASN A 138 -8.95 -23.79 3.86
C ASN A 138 -7.56 -23.14 3.93
N CYS A 139 -7.44 -21.84 3.67
CA CYS A 139 -6.16 -21.13 3.62
C CYS A 139 -5.88 -20.29 4.87
N LEU A 140 -6.92 -19.83 5.59
CA LEU A 140 -6.75 -19.11 6.87
C LEU A 140 -6.94 -20.04 8.07
N MET A 141 -8.06 -20.77 8.15
CA MET A 141 -8.34 -21.64 9.32
C MET A 141 -7.61 -22.99 9.28
N ASN A 142 -7.19 -23.47 8.11
CA ASN A 142 -6.44 -24.71 7.92
C ASN A 142 -5.15 -24.46 7.10
N HIS A 143 -4.45 -23.37 7.42
CA HIS A 143 -3.29 -22.90 6.69
C HIS A 143 -2.17 -23.95 6.55
N SER A 144 -1.42 -23.85 5.44
CA SER A 144 -0.23 -24.64 5.15
C SER A 144 0.73 -23.84 4.25
N SER A 145 2.00 -24.24 4.20
CA SER A 145 3.03 -23.67 3.31
C SER A 145 2.79 -23.87 1.79
N SER A 146 1.62 -24.37 1.40
CA SER A 146 1.16 -24.43 0.00
C SER A 146 -0.21 -23.79 -0.23
N SER A 147 -0.79 -23.16 0.79
CA SER A 147 -2.03 -22.39 0.68
C SER A 147 -1.81 -21.14 -0.18
N CYS A 148 -2.79 -20.80 -1.02
CA CYS A 148 -2.77 -19.58 -1.86
C CYS A 148 -1.63 -19.44 -2.89
N LEU A 149 -0.79 -20.44 -3.15
CA LEU A 149 0.26 -20.38 -4.17
C LEU A 149 -0.25 -20.81 -5.56
N ILE A 150 -0.09 -20.00 -6.60
CA ILE A 150 -0.46 -20.34 -7.99
C ILE A 150 0.76 -20.88 -8.81
N PRO A 151 0.58 -21.93 -9.63
CA PRO A 151 -0.59 -22.81 -9.73
C PRO A 151 -0.74 -23.67 -8.47
N ILE A 152 -1.98 -23.84 -7.98
CA ILE A 152 -2.23 -24.54 -6.72
C ILE A 152 -1.93 -26.03 -6.91
N GLN A 153 -1.00 -26.54 -6.11
CA GLN A 153 -0.54 -27.92 -6.11
C GLN A 153 -1.27 -28.75 -5.04
N GLN A 154 -1.07 -30.07 -5.06
CA GLN A 154 -1.80 -31.02 -4.21
C GLN A 154 -1.83 -30.68 -2.70
N ALA A 155 -0.74 -30.11 -2.17
CA ALA A 155 -0.66 -29.71 -0.76
C ALA A 155 -1.54 -28.48 -0.42
N GLY A 156 -1.90 -27.65 -1.40
CA GLY A 156 -2.78 -26.49 -1.26
C GLY A 156 -4.25 -26.76 -1.63
N PHE A 157 -4.63 -28.00 -1.91
CA PHE A 157 -6.03 -28.33 -2.26
C PHE A 157 -6.96 -28.18 -1.05
N HIS A 158 -8.10 -27.53 -1.27
CA HIS A 158 -9.14 -27.29 -0.28
C HIS A 158 -9.79 -28.62 0.16
N GLN A 159 -9.75 -28.88 1.47
CA GLN A 159 -10.39 -30.03 2.12
C GLN A 159 -11.89 -29.81 2.37
N LEU A 160 -12.32 -28.55 2.45
CA LEU A 160 -13.71 -28.11 2.55
C LEU A 160 -14.14 -27.52 1.19
N PRO A 161 -14.80 -28.31 0.32
CA PRO A 161 -14.99 -27.96 -1.09
C PRO A 161 -16.22 -27.07 -1.35
N GLU A 162 -17.05 -26.75 -0.34
CA GLU A 162 -18.31 -26.01 -0.56
C GLU A 162 -18.06 -24.65 -1.22
N GLY A 163 -17.13 -23.86 -0.66
CA GLY A 163 -16.76 -22.56 -1.21
C GLY A 163 -16.38 -22.62 -2.70
N SER A 164 -15.31 -23.36 -3.02
CA SER A 164 -14.82 -23.47 -4.40
C SER A 164 -15.84 -24.11 -5.37
N SER A 165 -16.58 -25.13 -4.94
CA SER A 165 -17.56 -25.80 -5.81
C SER A 165 -18.79 -24.93 -6.13
N GLN A 166 -19.26 -24.10 -5.19
CA GLN A 166 -20.29 -23.10 -5.48
C GLN A 166 -19.73 -21.97 -6.34
N ALA A 167 -18.50 -21.52 -6.11
CA ALA A 167 -17.83 -20.51 -6.94
C ALA A 167 -17.70 -20.97 -8.40
N ILE A 168 -17.22 -22.20 -8.66
CA ILE A 168 -17.12 -22.80 -10.00
C ILE A 168 -18.46 -22.72 -10.74
N LYS A 169 -19.55 -23.13 -10.08
CA LYS A 169 -20.88 -23.10 -10.67
C LYS A 169 -21.31 -21.67 -11.02
N LEU A 170 -21.14 -20.73 -10.10
CA LEU A 170 -21.57 -19.34 -10.27
C LEU A 170 -20.75 -18.60 -11.34
N TYR A 171 -19.43 -18.79 -11.39
CA TYR A 171 -18.60 -18.25 -12.47
C TYR A 171 -18.92 -18.89 -13.83
N SER A 172 -19.24 -20.19 -13.86
CA SER A 172 -19.72 -20.85 -15.09
C SER A 172 -21.05 -20.27 -15.58
N ASP A 173 -21.99 -19.98 -14.68
CA ASP A 173 -23.26 -19.31 -15.01
C ASP A 173 -23.00 -17.89 -15.57
N ILE A 174 -22.10 -17.11 -14.95
CA ILE A 174 -21.68 -15.77 -15.42
C ILE A 174 -21.07 -15.86 -16.82
N LEU A 175 -20.08 -16.74 -17.02
CA LEU A 175 -19.38 -16.91 -18.29
C LEU A 175 -20.27 -17.48 -19.41
N SER A 176 -21.32 -18.23 -19.07
CA SER A 176 -22.33 -18.65 -20.06
C SER A 176 -23.12 -17.48 -20.64
N THR A 177 -23.26 -16.39 -19.86
CA THR A 177 -23.97 -15.15 -20.25
C THR A 177 -23.02 -14.10 -20.82
N ASN A 178 -21.80 -14.00 -20.27
CA ASN A 178 -20.74 -13.11 -20.72
C ASN A 178 -19.42 -13.88 -20.96
N PRO A 179 -19.23 -14.56 -22.10
CA PRO A 179 -18.03 -15.37 -22.36
C PRO A 179 -16.72 -14.58 -22.46
N LYS A 180 -16.77 -13.24 -22.40
CA LYS A 180 -15.62 -12.32 -22.47
C LYS A 180 -15.19 -11.79 -21.10
N ASP A 181 -15.81 -12.26 -20.02
CA ASP A 181 -15.51 -11.86 -18.65
C ASP A 181 -14.17 -12.47 -18.19
N LEU A 182 -13.06 -11.76 -18.42
CA LEU A 182 -11.72 -12.29 -18.11
C LEU A 182 -11.45 -12.39 -16.60
N GLU A 183 -12.05 -11.52 -15.78
CA GLU A 183 -12.04 -11.63 -14.31
C GLU A 183 -12.72 -12.94 -13.86
N SER A 184 -13.95 -13.18 -14.31
CA SER A 184 -14.66 -14.44 -13.99
C SER A 184 -13.96 -15.68 -14.55
N ARG A 185 -13.31 -15.58 -15.72
CA ARG A 185 -12.52 -16.67 -16.31
C ARG A 185 -11.31 -17.02 -15.44
N TRP A 186 -10.57 -16.02 -14.97
CA TRP A 186 -9.44 -16.21 -14.06
C TRP A 186 -9.87 -16.84 -12.74
N LEU A 187 -10.88 -16.27 -12.09
CA LEU A 187 -11.41 -16.74 -10.81
C LEU A 187 -12.02 -18.15 -10.90
N LEU A 188 -12.61 -18.52 -12.05
CA LEU A 188 -13.04 -19.89 -12.35
C LEU A 188 -11.86 -20.86 -12.36
N ASN A 189 -10.74 -20.52 -13.02
CA ASN A 189 -9.57 -21.40 -13.10
C ASN A 189 -8.94 -21.59 -11.72
N ILE A 190 -8.80 -20.52 -10.93
CA ILE A 190 -8.36 -20.62 -9.52
C ILE A 190 -9.28 -21.55 -8.72
N ALA A 191 -10.61 -21.41 -8.84
CA ALA A 191 -11.55 -22.26 -8.12
C ALA A 191 -11.40 -23.75 -8.49
N TYR A 192 -11.14 -24.08 -9.76
CA TYR A 192 -10.79 -25.46 -10.16
C TYR A 192 -9.43 -25.92 -9.63
N MET A 193 -8.41 -25.06 -9.63
CA MET A 193 -7.10 -25.37 -9.04
C MET A 193 -7.21 -25.72 -7.55
N THR A 194 -8.00 -24.98 -6.77
CA THR A 194 -8.19 -25.28 -5.33
C THR A 194 -8.79 -26.67 -5.06
N LEU A 195 -9.47 -27.29 -6.04
CA LEU A 195 -10.08 -28.61 -5.87
C LEU A 195 -9.26 -29.74 -6.51
N GLY A 196 -8.09 -29.45 -7.07
CA GLY A 196 -7.32 -30.41 -7.86
C GLY A 196 -8.04 -30.89 -9.11
N GLU A 197 -8.84 -29.99 -9.71
CA GLU A 197 -9.68 -30.25 -10.88
C GLU A 197 -9.17 -29.52 -12.14
N TYR A 198 -8.14 -28.69 -12.00
CA TYR A 198 -7.43 -28.02 -13.08
C TYR A 198 -6.24 -28.89 -13.56
N PRO A 199 -5.98 -28.96 -14.88
CA PRO A 199 -6.72 -28.33 -15.97
C PRO A 199 -7.95 -29.13 -16.46
N GLU A 200 -8.06 -30.43 -16.16
CA GLU A 200 -8.88 -31.38 -16.95
C GLU A 200 -10.39 -31.15 -16.88
N LYS A 201 -10.92 -30.54 -15.81
CA LYS A 201 -12.35 -30.28 -15.66
C LYS A 201 -12.75 -28.84 -15.99
N VAL A 202 -11.80 -27.96 -16.31
CA VAL A 202 -12.13 -26.61 -16.79
C VAL A 202 -12.69 -26.72 -18.21
N PRO A 203 -13.85 -26.10 -18.53
CA PRO A 203 -14.35 -26.08 -19.90
C PRO A 203 -13.34 -25.44 -20.85
N GLU A 204 -13.04 -26.11 -21.97
CA GLU A 204 -11.97 -25.75 -22.91
C GLU A 204 -12.01 -24.27 -23.34
N GLN A 205 -13.20 -23.72 -23.59
CA GLN A 205 -13.38 -22.32 -23.98
C GLN A 205 -13.00 -21.29 -22.90
N TRP A 206 -12.84 -21.72 -21.64
CA TRP A 206 -12.51 -20.88 -20.48
C TRP A 206 -11.19 -21.28 -19.79
N LEU A 207 -10.56 -22.39 -20.17
CA LEU A 207 -9.27 -22.83 -19.64
C LEU A 207 -8.17 -21.76 -19.84
N ILE A 208 -7.45 -21.42 -18.78
CA ILE A 208 -6.13 -20.77 -18.89
C ILE A 208 -5.11 -21.90 -18.98
N PRO A 209 -4.29 -21.99 -20.05
CA PRO A 209 -3.46 -23.17 -20.29
C PRO A 209 -2.28 -23.21 -19.33
N GLU A 210 -1.86 -24.41 -18.91
CA GLU A 210 -0.79 -24.62 -17.90
C GLU A 210 0.51 -23.87 -18.22
N LYS A 211 0.85 -23.79 -19.52
CA LYS A 211 2.03 -23.05 -20.02
C LYS A 211 2.06 -21.57 -19.65
N ALA A 212 0.93 -20.97 -19.26
CA ALA A 212 0.85 -19.58 -18.80
C ALA A 212 1.41 -19.41 -17.37
N PHE A 213 1.58 -20.52 -16.65
CA PHE A 213 2.18 -20.59 -15.30
C PHE A 213 3.56 -21.28 -15.32
N ALA A 214 4.18 -21.40 -16.50
CA ALA A 214 5.51 -21.97 -16.63
C ALA A 214 6.57 -20.89 -16.31
N SER A 215 7.45 -21.18 -15.36
CA SER A 215 8.61 -20.32 -15.10
C SER A 215 9.63 -20.37 -16.22
N GLU A 216 10.31 -19.26 -16.43
CA GLU A 216 11.31 -19.05 -17.48
C GLU A 216 12.67 -19.69 -17.09
N PHE A 217 12.91 -19.89 -15.78
CA PHE A 217 14.09 -20.58 -15.23
C PHE A 217 13.71 -21.59 -14.13
N PRO A 218 14.40 -22.76 -14.02
CA PRO A 218 14.13 -23.74 -12.97
C PRO A 218 14.80 -23.37 -11.64
N LEU A 219 14.01 -23.24 -10.59
CA LEU A 219 14.48 -22.93 -9.23
C LEU A 219 14.08 -24.04 -8.23
N LYS A 220 14.83 -24.16 -7.12
CA LYS A 220 14.38 -24.93 -5.96
C LYS A 220 13.20 -24.20 -5.32
N LYS A 221 12.13 -24.93 -4.99
CA LYS A 221 10.96 -24.36 -4.32
C LYS A 221 11.33 -23.92 -2.89
N PHE A 222 11.01 -22.68 -2.54
CA PHE A 222 11.10 -22.14 -1.19
C PHE A 222 9.98 -22.71 -0.31
N GLN A 223 10.24 -22.81 0.98
CA GLN A 223 9.27 -23.26 1.97
C GLN A 223 8.87 -22.06 2.84
N ASP A 224 7.57 -21.78 2.92
CA ASP A 224 7.03 -20.93 3.97
C ASP A 224 7.21 -21.64 5.32
N ILE A 225 7.97 -20.99 6.20
CA ILE A 225 8.29 -21.43 7.58
C ILE A 225 7.72 -20.46 8.63
N ALA A 226 6.87 -19.49 8.24
CA ALA A 226 6.44 -18.43 9.14
C ALA A 226 5.66 -18.95 10.36
N THR A 227 5.01 -20.11 10.25
CA THR A 227 4.32 -20.75 11.37
C THR A 227 5.31 -21.35 12.37
N GLU A 228 6.31 -22.07 11.86
CA GLU A 228 7.37 -22.71 12.63
C GLU A 228 8.30 -21.68 13.30
N ALA A 229 8.60 -20.57 12.61
CA ALA A 229 9.43 -19.48 13.09
C ALA A 229 8.73 -18.54 14.10
N GLY A 230 7.40 -18.65 14.29
CA GLY A 230 6.62 -17.79 15.19
C GLY A 230 6.16 -16.46 14.59
N LEU A 231 6.29 -16.27 13.28
CA LEU A 231 5.98 -15.05 12.53
C LEU A 231 4.58 -15.03 11.89
N ALA A 232 3.85 -16.14 11.90
CA ALA A 232 2.53 -16.27 11.26
C ALA A 232 1.43 -15.45 11.97
N VAL A 233 1.35 -14.16 11.64
CA VAL A 233 0.31 -13.22 12.13
C VAL A 233 -0.81 -13.07 11.11
N ASN A 234 -2.05 -13.20 11.58
CA ASN A 234 -3.24 -12.84 10.80
C ASN A 234 -3.70 -11.41 11.16
N ALA A 235 -3.38 -10.45 10.29
CA ALA A 235 -3.74 -9.04 10.41
C ALA A 235 -4.04 -8.43 9.03
N LEU A 236 -4.45 -7.16 9.02
CA LEU A 236 -4.49 -6.37 7.79
C LEU A 236 -3.05 -6.00 7.38
N SER A 237 -2.75 -6.01 6.08
CA SER A 237 -1.42 -5.70 5.54
C SER A 237 -0.94 -4.30 5.94
N GLY A 238 0.36 -4.05 5.87
CA GLY A 238 1.00 -2.78 6.21
C GLY A 238 2.47 -2.81 5.83
N GLY A 239 3.30 -2.10 6.59
CA GLY A 239 4.76 -2.10 6.43
C GLY A 239 5.39 -3.35 7.03
N GLY A 240 6.59 -3.67 6.53
CA GLY A 240 7.48 -4.69 7.08
C GLY A 240 8.91 -4.21 6.92
N ILE A 241 9.70 -4.30 7.99
CA ILE A 241 11.12 -3.93 8.04
C ILE A 241 11.87 -5.02 8.80
N VAL A 242 13.12 -5.26 8.39
CA VAL A 242 14.00 -6.29 8.94
C VAL A 242 15.35 -5.63 9.18
N ASP A 243 15.88 -5.70 10.39
CA ASP A 243 17.17 -5.12 10.77
C ASP A 243 17.64 -5.60 12.14
N ASP A 244 18.92 -5.42 12.48
CA ASP A 244 19.41 -5.69 13.85
C ASP A 244 19.07 -4.49 14.77
N PHE A 245 17.82 -4.44 15.23
CA PHE A 245 17.33 -3.35 16.07
C PHE A 245 17.94 -3.34 17.48
N ASN A 246 18.54 -4.47 17.92
CA ASN A 246 19.00 -4.63 19.30
C ASN A 246 20.54 -4.73 19.45
N ASN A 247 21.26 -4.79 18.32
CA ASN A 247 22.71 -4.92 18.18
C ASN A 247 23.28 -6.24 18.76
N ASP A 248 22.57 -7.36 18.61
CA ASP A 248 23.06 -8.69 19.01
C ASP A 248 23.65 -9.54 17.87
N GLY A 249 23.53 -9.07 16.62
CA GLY A 249 24.02 -9.74 15.42
C GLY A 249 23.00 -10.67 14.74
N PHE A 250 21.73 -10.65 15.16
CA PHE A 250 20.62 -11.32 14.49
C PHE A 250 19.61 -10.29 13.94
N LEU A 251 19.05 -10.56 12.77
CA LEU A 251 18.07 -9.67 12.16
C LEU A 251 16.70 -9.89 12.80
N ASP A 252 16.16 -8.83 13.41
CA ASP A 252 14.84 -8.74 14.00
C ASP A 252 13.81 -8.26 12.96
N ILE A 253 12.51 -8.44 13.24
CA ILE A 253 11.43 -8.08 12.29
C ILE A 253 10.41 -7.17 12.97
N MET A 254 10.05 -6.06 12.31
CA MET A 254 8.83 -5.31 12.65
C MET A 254 7.82 -5.32 11.51
N VAL A 255 6.54 -5.52 11.85
CA VAL A 255 5.42 -5.42 10.90
C VAL A 255 4.31 -4.55 11.46
N SER A 256 3.67 -3.78 10.57
CA SER A 256 2.52 -2.94 10.90
C SER A 256 1.27 -3.38 10.13
N SER A 257 0.13 -2.81 10.51
CA SER A 257 -1.15 -2.98 9.83
C SER A 257 -1.69 -1.60 9.46
N TRP A 258 -2.27 -1.40 8.28
CA TRP A 258 -2.83 -0.09 7.91
C TRP A 258 -4.00 0.36 8.80
N PHE A 259 -4.59 -0.55 9.59
CA PHE A 259 -5.68 -0.26 10.51
C PHE A 259 -5.20 0.49 11.79
N PRO A 260 -5.74 1.69 12.12
CA PRO A 260 -5.19 2.55 13.18
C PRO A 260 -5.16 1.97 14.61
N ASN A 261 -5.99 0.98 14.91
CA ASN A 261 -6.08 0.38 16.25
C ASN A 261 -5.34 -0.95 16.38
N HIS A 262 -4.69 -1.46 15.32
CA HIS A 262 -3.85 -2.64 15.44
C HIS A 262 -2.46 -2.22 15.93
N PRO A 263 -1.85 -2.96 16.88
CA PRO A 263 -0.51 -2.65 17.34
C PRO A 263 0.51 -2.88 16.21
N ILE A 264 1.61 -2.13 16.24
CA ILE A 264 2.84 -2.54 15.55
C ILE A 264 3.35 -3.80 16.26
N LYS A 265 3.87 -4.75 15.49
CA LYS A 265 4.48 -5.98 15.99
C LYS A 265 6.00 -5.90 15.88
N TYR A 266 6.68 -6.33 16.93
CA TYR A 266 8.14 -6.45 16.99
C TYR A 266 8.51 -7.87 17.41
N PHE A 267 9.29 -8.52 16.57
CA PHE A 267 9.71 -9.91 16.67
C PHE A 267 11.22 -9.96 16.80
N ILE A 268 11.70 -10.34 17.98
CA ILE A 268 13.14 -10.49 18.24
C ILE A 268 13.58 -11.88 17.80
N ASN A 269 14.62 -11.99 17.00
CA ASN A 269 15.25 -13.23 16.59
C ASN A 269 16.02 -13.81 17.77
N VAL A 270 15.76 -15.06 18.17
CA VAL A 270 16.44 -15.67 19.33
C VAL A 270 17.65 -16.52 18.95
N GLY A 271 18.09 -16.46 17.70
CA GLY A 271 19.31 -17.08 17.19
C GLY A 271 19.22 -18.60 16.98
N ASP A 272 18.02 -19.17 16.94
CA ASP A 272 17.75 -20.59 16.66
C ASP A 272 16.81 -20.83 15.45
N GLY A 273 16.58 -19.78 14.65
CA GLY A 273 15.62 -19.78 13.53
C GLY A 273 14.19 -19.47 13.95
N THR A 274 13.94 -19.10 15.22
CA THR A 274 12.63 -18.68 15.72
C THR A 274 12.64 -17.25 16.26
N PHE A 275 11.45 -16.66 16.37
CA PHE A 275 11.24 -15.27 16.77
C PHE A 275 10.30 -15.15 17.98
N GLN A 276 10.64 -14.25 18.88
CA GLN A 276 9.84 -13.89 20.05
C GLN A 276 9.06 -12.58 19.82
N ASP A 277 7.72 -12.66 19.86
CA ASP A 277 6.85 -11.48 19.90
C ASP A 277 7.11 -10.68 21.20
N SER A 278 7.72 -9.51 21.05
CA SER A 278 8.11 -8.59 22.12
C SER A 278 7.26 -7.31 22.13
N SER A 279 6.13 -7.33 21.43
CA SER A 279 5.31 -6.13 21.15
C SER A 279 4.73 -5.47 22.41
N GLU A 280 4.33 -6.25 23.42
CA GLU A 280 3.77 -5.71 24.68
C GLU A 280 4.84 -5.09 25.60
N SER A 281 6.12 -5.42 25.41
CA SER A 281 7.22 -4.99 26.28
C SER A 281 8.08 -3.83 25.72
N CYS A 282 7.94 -3.51 24.44
CA CYS A 282 8.82 -2.58 23.73
C CYS A 282 8.34 -1.10 23.71
N GLY A 283 7.36 -0.73 24.53
CA GLY A 283 6.95 0.69 24.68
C GLY A 283 6.06 1.25 23.57
N LEU A 284 5.59 0.41 22.63
CA LEU A 284 4.72 0.81 21.50
C LEU A 284 3.23 1.00 21.86
N ASP A 285 2.90 1.05 23.16
CA ASP A 285 1.52 1.15 23.66
C ASP A 285 0.78 2.38 23.11
N GLY A 286 -0.28 2.11 22.33
CA GLY A 286 -1.09 3.15 21.69
C GLY A 286 -0.47 3.79 20.44
N ILE A 287 0.73 3.36 20.03
CA ILE A 287 1.29 3.63 18.69
C ILE A 287 0.70 2.60 17.73
N GLY A 288 -0.56 2.83 17.36
CA GLY A 288 -1.33 1.93 16.50
C GLY A 288 -1.17 2.24 15.01
N GLY A 289 -1.16 1.18 14.22
CA GLY A 289 -1.22 1.19 12.76
C GLY A 289 -0.03 1.82 12.03
N GLY A 290 0.05 1.52 10.74
CA GLY A 290 1.06 2.00 9.80
C GLY A 290 0.85 1.32 8.45
N LEU A 291 0.80 2.07 7.35
CA LEU A 291 0.76 1.47 6.01
C LEU A 291 2.15 1.06 5.54
N ASN A 292 3.18 1.80 5.95
CA ASN A 292 4.57 1.53 5.61
C ASN A 292 5.48 1.98 6.78
N MET A 293 6.69 1.48 6.82
CA MET A 293 7.72 1.86 7.81
C MET A 293 9.09 1.95 7.13
N VAL A 294 9.94 2.87 7.59
CA VAL A 294 11.34 2.99 7.15
C VAL A 294 12.24 3.28 8.35
N GLN A 295 13.34 2.54 8.48
CA GLN A 295 14.29 2.65 9.59
C GLN A 295 15.57 3.40 9.22
N THR A 296 16.19 4.02 10.23
CA THR A 296 17.55 4.60 10.19
C THR A 296 17.99 4.94 11.62
N ASP A 297 19.28 5.02 11.90
CA ASP A 297 19.76 5.78 13.07
C ASP A 297 19.69 7.28 12.71
N TYR A 298 18.71 8.03 13.23
CA TYR A 298 18.59 9.46 12.88
C TYR A 298 19.47 10.35 13.77
N ASN A 299 20.00 9.80 14.87
CA ASN A 299 20.58 10.58 15.96
C ASN A 299 22.06 10.29 16.20
N ASN A 300 22.62 9.31 15.48
CA ASN A 300 23.98 8.81 15.54
C ASN A 300 24.35 8.23 16.92
N ASP A 301 23.42 7.52 17.57
CA ASP A 301 23.67 6.79 18.83
C ASP A 301 24.02 5.30 18.65
N GLY A 302 23.88 4.78 17.43
CA GLY A 302 24.15 3.39 17.06
C GLY A 302 22.95 2.46 17.15
N TYR A 303 21.73 2.95 17.39
CA TYR A 303 20.51 2.15 17.38
C TYR A 303 19.55 2.61 16.28
N LEU A 304 18.99 1.66 15.53
CA LEU A 304 18.07 1.98 14.44
C LEU A 304 16.70 2.40 14.97
N ASP A 305 16.30 3.62 14.60
CA ASP A 305 15.00 4.23 14.86
C ASP A 305 14.02 3.93 13.73
N VAL A 306 12.70 4.04 13.98
CA VAL A 306 11.66 3.66 13.02
C VAL A 306 10.68 4.79 12.74
N PHE A 307 10.46 5.12 11.46
CA PHE A 307 9.42 6.06 11.04
C PHE A 307 8.21 5.34 10.43
N VAL A 308 7.02 5.60 10.99
CA VAL A 308 5.77 4.91 10.66
C VAL A 308 4.83 5.83 9.88
N LEU A 309 4.48 5.42 8.66
CA LEU A 309 3.78 6.22 7.65
C LEU A 309 2.27 5.87 7.64
N ARG A 310 1.39 6.89 7.62
CA ARG A 310 -0.07 6.70 7.80
C ARG A 310 -0.93 7.53 6.85
N GLY A 311 -2.18 7.09 6.68
CA GLY A 311 -3.26 7.85 6.03
C GLY A 311 -3.42 7.59 4.54
N ALA A 312 -2.35 7.71 3.76
CA ALA A 312 -2.27 7.36 2.34
C ALA A 312 -3.55 7.65 1.52
N TRP A 313 -4.16 6.63 0.91
CA TRP A 313 -5.25 6.76 -0.05
C TRP A 313 -6.58 7.30 0.50
N MET A 314 -6.65 7.59 1.80
CA MET A 314 -7.85 8.08 2.47
C MET A 314 -8.07 9.60 2.28
N GLY A 315 -7.09 10.33 1.74
CA GLY A 315 -7.23 11.76 1.37
C GLY A 315 -7.58 12.64 2.57
N GLU A 316 -8.70 13.35 2.54
CA GLU A 316 -9.19 14.13 3.69
C GLU A 316 -9.39 13.28 4.97
N LEU A 317 -9.72 12.00 4.82
CA LEU A 317 -9.81 11.02 5.91
C LEU A 317 -8.45 10.39 6.26
N GLY A 318 -7.39 10.74 5.53
CA GLY A 318 -6.02 10.28 5.72
C GLY A 318 -5.19 11.17 6.65
N LYS A 319 -5.81 12.08 7.41
CA LYS A 319 -5.14 13.02 8.33
C LYS A 319 -4.71 12.33 9.64
N HIS A 320 -4.04 11.19 9.49
CA HIS A 320 -3.39 10.41 10.54
C HIS A 320 -1.91 10.76 10.57
N PRO A 321 -1.37 11.32 11.66
CA PRO A 321 0.03 11.71 11.69
C PRO A 321 0.97 10.49 11.69
N ASN A 322 2.14 10.68 11.08
CA ASN A 322 3.24 9.73 11.13
C ASN A 322 3.85 9.69 12.54
N SER A 323 4.65 8.67 12.85
CA SER A 323 5.40 8.58 14.12
C SER A 323 6.88 8.34 13.85
N LEU A 324 7.77 9.10 14.49
CA LEU A 324 9.18 8.73 14.66
C LEU A 324 9.36 8.06 16.03
N LEU A 325 9.82 6.82 16.02
CA LEU A 325 10.03 5.97 17.17
C LEU A 325 11.52 5.84 17.41
N ARG A 326 12.06 6.58 18.39
CA ARG A 326 13.46 6.45 18.78
C ARG A 326 13.67 5.14 19.53
N ASN A 327 14.67 4.38 19.15
CA ASN A 327 15.14 3.20 19.86
C ASN A 327 15.95 3.62 21.09
N ASN A 328 15.65 3.09 22.27
CA ASN A 328 16.35 3.47 23.50
C ASN A 328 17.59 2.57 23.80
N GLY A 329 17.88 1.59 22.93
CA GLY A 329 18.98 0.63 23.12
C GLY A 329 18.76 -0.40 24.23
N ASP A 330 17.51 -0.56 24.69
CA ASP A 330 17.10 -1.50 25.73
C ASP A 330 15.89 -2.37 25.33
N ASN A 331 15.71 -2.57 24.01
CA ASN A 331 14.53 -3.17 23.38
C ASN A 331 13.21 -2.41 23.61
N THR A 332 13.27 -1.13 23.99
CA THR A 332 12.11 -0.23 24.03
C THR A 332 12.25 0.93 23.04
N PHE A 333 11.10 1.38 22.53
CA PHE A 333 10.97 2.53 21.66
C PHE A 333 10.25 3.67 22.37
N THR A 334 10.46 4.89 21.90
CA THR A 334 9.78 6.09 22.40
C THR A 334 9.38 6.96 21.22
N ASP A 335 8.10 7.32 21.13
CA ASP A 335 7.64 8.27 20.10
C ASP A 335 8.17 9.68 20.42
N VAL A 336 9.04 10.18 19.53
CA VAL A 336 9.73 11.48 19.61
C VAL A 336 9.20 12.48 18.58
N THR A 337 8.10 12.18 17.89
CA THR A 337 7.58 12.94 16.73
C THR A 337 7.36 14.43 17.04
N ILE A 338 6.82 14.72 18.22
CA ILE A 338 6.48 16.09 18.62
C ILE A 338 7.73 16.86 19.04
N GLU A 339 8.64 16.24 19.80
CA GLU A 339 9.85 16.91 20.28
C GLU A 339 10.87 17.14 19.17
N THR A 340 10.91 16.26 18.17
CA THR A 340 11.74 16.40 16.97
C THR A 340 11.14 17.29 15.89
N GLY A 341 9.85 17.66 15.98
CA GLY A 341 9.20 18.58 15.03
C GLY A 341 8.59 17.93 13.78
N LEU A 342 8.49 16.60 13.72
CA LEU A 342 7.96 15.82 12.59
C LEU A 342 6.43 15.67 12.56
N LEU A 343 5.69 16.40 13.41
CA LEU A 343 4.22 16.28 13.48
C LEU A 343 3.54 16.93 12.26
N SER A 344 3.34 16.12 11.21
CA SER A 344 2.55 16.45 10.02
C SER A 344 1.21 15.68 9.99
N TYR A 345 0.22 16.24 9.31
CA TYR A 345 -1.13 15.64 9.13
C TYR A 345 -1.44 15.48 7.65
N HIS A 346 -0.51 14.85 6.92
CA HIS A 346 -0.62 14.60 5.50
C HIS A 346 -0.77 13.09 5.23
N PRO A 347 -1.66 12.66 4.33
CA PRO A 347 -1.78 11.26 3.97
C PRO A 347 -0.50 10.81 3.28
N THR A 348 0.20 9.89 3.94
CA THR A 348 1.56 9.46 3.58
C THR A 348 1.59 7.94 3.33
N GLN A 349 2.37 7.50 2.35
CA GLN A 349 2.72 6.08 2.16
C GLN A 349 4.24 5.85 2.01
N THR A 350 5.01 6.87 1.62
CA THR A 350 6.42 6.70 1.23
C THR A 350 7.28 7.84 1.76
N ALA A 351 8.48 7.48 2.19
CA ALA A 351 9.54 8.39 2.60
C ALA A 351 10.89 7.71 2.34
N THR A 352 11.97 8.50 2.27
CA THR A 352 13.35 7.99 2.15
C THR A 352 14.27 8.78 3.07
N TRP A 353 15.24 8.08 3.66
CA TRP A 353 16.30 8.64 4.48
C TRP A 353 17.56 8.79 3.64
N ALA A 354 18.23 9.93 3.72
CA ALA A 354 19.52 10.18 3.08
C ALA A 354 20.15 11.44 3.67
N ASP A 355 21.48 11.51 3.72
CA ASP A 355 22.17 12.78 4.03
C ASP A 355 22.17 13.64 2.75
N PHE A 356 21.24 14.60 2.66
CA PHE A 356 21.08 15.43 1.46
C PHE A 356 21.97 16.68 1.48
N ASN A 357 22.54 17.04 2.64
CA ASN A 357 23.38 18.22 2.81
C ASN A 357 24.88 17.88 3.07
N ASN A 358 25.21 16.58 3.18
CA ASN A 358 26.51 16.01 3.51
C ASN A 358 27.09 16.51 4.86
N ASP A 359 26.24 16.67 5.89
CA ASP A 359 26.64 17.08 7.24
C ASP A 359 26.92 15.94 8.23
N GLY A 360 26.62 14.70 7.83
CA GLY A 360 26.81 13.48 8.63
C GLY A 360 25.59 13.06 9.45
N PHE A 361 24.44 13.71 9.28
CA PHE A 361 23.16 13.28 9.82
C PHE A 361 22.16 13.02 8.69
N VAL A 362 21.41 11.93 8.78
CA VAL A 362 20.39 11.59 7.78
C VAL A 362 19.19 12.53 7.85
N ASP A 363 18.82 13.09 6.71
CA ASP A 363 17.61 13.87 6.47
C ASP A 363 16.46 12.96 6.00
N LEU A 364 15.22 13.46 6.07
CA LEU A 364 14.01 12.73 5.69
C LEU A 364 13.24 13.43 4.57
N PHE A 365 13.08 12.77 3.42
CA PHE A 365 12.15 13.23 2.37
C PHE A 365 10.85 12.42 2.39
N ILE A 366 9.70 13.09 2.38
CA ILE A 366 8.36 12.49 2.46
C ILE A 366 7.54 12.79 1.20
N GLY A 367 7.05 11.72 0.56
CA GLY A 367 6.12 11.77 -0.56
C GLY A 367 4.67 11.72 -0.09
N ASN A 368 3.98 12.87 -0.12
CA ASN A 368 2.59 12.99 0.32
C ASN A 368 1.56 12.88 -0.81
N GLU A 369 0.35 12.42 -0.48
CA GLU A 369 -0.70 12.07 -1.43
C GLU A 369 -1.72 13.19 -1.64
N SER A 370 -1.59 13.97 -2.73
CA SER A 370 -2.61 14.94 -3.16
C SER A 370 -3.63 14.30 -4.10
N THR A 371 -4.93 14.62 -3.94
CA THR A 371 -6.01 14.03 -4.79
C THR A 371 -6.90 15.03 -5.52
N GLY A 372 -6.62 16.33 -5.41
CA GLY A 372 -7.26 17.36 -6.25
C GLY A 372 -7.64 18.65 -5.52
N LYS A 373 -8.55 19.42 -6.12
CA LYS A 373 -8.94 20.74 -5.63
C LYS A 373 -9.52 20.68 -4.21
N GLY A 374 -8.78 21.23 -3.26
CA GLY A 374 -9.16 21.30 -1.85
C GLY A 374 -8.55 20.20 -0.97
N ASN A 375 -7.91 19.18 -1.56
CA ASN A 375 -7.20 18.12 -0.84
C ASN A 375 -5.75 18.06 -1.34
N PHE A 376 -4.95 19.00 -0.82
CA PHE A 376 -3.59 19.32 -1.23
C PHE A 376 -2.60 19.03 -0.10
N HIS A 377 -1.54 18.29 -0.42
CA HIS A 377 -0.51 17.85 0.51
C HIS A 377 0.88 17.99 -0.14
N PRO A 378 1.69 19.00 0.24
CA PRO A 378 3.03 19.20 -0.30
C PRO A 378 3.96 18.05 0.11
N CYS A 379 5.03 17.81 -0.66
CA CYS A 379 6.17 17.04 -0.19
C CYS A 379 6.85 17.76 0.98
N GLU A 380 7.57 17.00 1.81
CA GLU A 380 8.27 17.54 2.98
C GLU A 380 9.72 17.05 2.94
N LEU A 381 10.69 17.96 3.12
CA LEU A 381 12.12 17.67 3.22
C LEU A 381 12.58 18.14 4.58
N PHE A 382 12.76 17.22 5.50
CA PHE A 382 13.09 17.46 6.88
C PHE A 382 14.60 17.37 7.09
N ILE A 383 15.27 18.53 7.18
CA ILE A 383 16.71 18.62 7.41
C ILE A 383 17.03 18.42 8.89
N ASN A 384 17.89 17.47 9.20
CA ASN A 384 18.26 17.03 10.53
C ASN A 384 19.13 18.09 11.23
N GLN A 385 18.79 18.42 12.48
CA GLN A 385 19.50 19.43 13.27
C GLN A 385 20.41 18.73 14.30
N ASN A 386 21.37 17.95 13.79
CA ASN A 386 22.37 17.23 14.58
C ASN A 386 21.75 16.25 15.60
N GLY A 387 20.83 15.40 15.13
CA GLY A 387 20.18 14.32 15.90
C GLY A 387 19.12 14.75 16.92
N LYS A 388 18.65 16.02 16.87
CA LYS A 388 17.79 16.60 17.92
C LYS A 388 16.39 16.99 17.46
N SER A 389 16.27 17.42 16.22
CA SER A 389 15.03 17.92 15.63
C SER A 389 15.19 18.03 14.12
N PHE A 390 14.10 18.18 13.41
CA PHE A 390 14.08 18.37 11.97
C PHE A 390 13.43 19.71 11.61
N LEU A 391 13.85 20.28 10.48
CA LEU A 391 13.25 21.48 9.90
C LEU A 391 12.77 21.17 8.49
N ASN A 392 11.48 21.37 8.20
CA ASN A 392 10.97 21.22 6.83
C ASN A 392 11.47 22.39 5.95
N MET A 393 12.18 22.06 4.88
CA MET A 393 12.82 22.98 3.93
C MET A 393 12.51 22.63 2.47
N ALA A 394 11.42 21.88 2.20
CA ALA A 394 11.07 21.45 0.84
C ALA A 394 10.92 22.63 -0.15
N PHE A 395 10.42 23.77 0.34
CA PHE A 395 10.28 24.99 -0.45
C PHE A 395 11.66 25.57 -0.82
N GLU A 396 12.52 25.78 0.18
CA GLU A 396 13.88 26.31 0.01
C GLU A 396 14.78 25.39 -0.85
N ALA A 397 14.47 24.10 -0.90
CA ALA A 397 15.18 23.09 -1.67
C ALA A 397 14.73 22.94 -3.14
N ASN A 398 13.68 23.67 -3.57
CA ASN A 398 12.97 23.53 -4.86
C ASN A 398 12.24 22.19 -5.06
N LEU A 399 11.74 21.55 -3.99
CA LEU A 399 11.01 20.28 -4.03
C LEU A 399 9.48 20.47 -3.94
N GLU A 400 8.95 21.54 -4.55
CA GLU A 400 7.51 21.83 -4.66
C GLU A 400 6.80 20.94 -5.72
N VAL A 401 6.95 19.62 -5.61
CA VAL A 401 6.42 18.63 -6.57
C VAL A 401 4.90 18.71 -6.67
N ASN A 402 4.24 18.64 -5.51
CA ASN A 402 2.81 18.87 -5.38
C ASN A 402 2.56 20.38 -5.28
N THR A 403 1.71 20.92 -6.17
CA THR A 403 1.12 22.26 -6.01
C THR A 403 -0.42 22.21 -6.08
N PRO A 404 -1.16 23.25 -5.67
CA PRO A 404 -2.62 23.33 -5.84
C PRO A 404 -3.08 23.23 -7.31
N GLU A 405 -2.21 23.63 -8.24
CA GLU A 405 -2.40 23.52 -9.69
C GLU A 405 -2.05 22.12 -10.22
N ASN A 406 -1.00 21.51 -9.67
CA ASN A 406 -0.48 20.19 -10.03
C ASN A 406 -0.45 19.25 -8.80
N PRO A 407 -1.60 18.73 -8.35
CA PRO A 407 -1.66 17.78 -7.24
C PRO A 407 -1.31 16.37 -7.75
N TYR A 408 -0.15 15.85 -7.38
CA TYR A 408 0.24 14.48 -7.66
C TYR A 408 -0.04 13.55 -6.48
N TYR A 409 -0.29 12.29 -6.85
CA TYR A 409 -0.65 11.23 -5.94
C TYR A 409 0.57 10.29 -5.85
N ILE A 410 1.53 10.69 -5.01
CA ILE A 410 2.87 10.11 -4.90
C ILE A 410 2.78 8.72 -4.25
N LYS A 411 3.56 7.75 -4.73
CA LYS A 411 3.51 6.36 -4.25
C LYS A 411 4.84 5.71 -3.90
N GLY A 412 5.94 6.20 -4.44
CA GLY A 412 7.29 5.81 -4.06
C GLY A 412 8.22 7.01 -4.17
N VAL A 413 9.08 7.16 -3.17
CA VAL A 413 10.26 8.02 -3.22
C VAL A 413 11.48 7.17 -2.91
N THR A 414 12.58 7.42 -3.61
CA THR A 414 13.85 6.72 -3.44
C THR A 414 14.98 7.72 -3.61
N ALA A 415 16.07 7.53 -2.86
CA ALA A 415 17.26 8.36 -2.93
C ALA A 415 18.46 7.52 -3.39
N GLY A 416 19.39 8.17 -4.09
CA GLY A 416 20.60 7.56 -4.64
C GLY A 416 21.40 8.59 -5.43
N ASP A 417 22.72 8.44 -5.46
CA ASP A 417 23.63 9.27 -6.29
C ASP A 417 23.65 8.70 -7.72
N PHE A 418 22.83 9.23 -8.63
CA PHE A 418 22.67 8.60 -9.96
C PHE A 418 23.74 9.01 -10.97
N ASP A 419 24.47 10.11 -10.74
CA ASP A 419 25.56 10.54 -11.63
C ASP A 419 26.97 10.49 -10.99
N ASN A 420 27.08 9.82 -9.83
CA ASN A 420 28.31 9.53 -9.09
C ASN A 420 29.08 10.81 -8.69
N ASP A 421 28.38 11.87 -8.30
CA ASP A 421 28.98 13.16 -7.90
C ASP A 421 29.13 13.37 -6.38
N GLY A 422 28.66 12.41 -5.59
CA GLY A 422 28.75 12.38 -4.13
C GLY A 422 27.55 13.01 -3.40
N TRP A 423 26.46 13.31 -4.10
CA TRP A 423 25.25 13.87 -3.51
C TRP A 423 24.05 12.98 -3.77
N GLN A 424 23.21 12.80 -2.75
CA GLN A 424 22.02 11.96 -2.88
C GLN A 424 20.94 12.71 -3.66
N ASP A 425 20.51 12.15 -4.79
CA ASP A 425 19.41 12.63 -5.63
C ASP A 425 18.09 11.99 -5.20
N ILE A 426 16.96 12.43 -5.77
CA ILE A 426 15.63 11.91 -5.44
C ILE A 426 14.86 11.53 -6.72
N PHE A 427 14.37 10.30 -6.79
CA PHE A 427 13.36 9.88 -7.78
C PHE A 427 11.99 9.68 -7.12
N ILE A 428 10.93 10.09 -7.82
CA ILE A 428 9.55 10.09 -7.32
C ILE A 428 8.62 9.45 -8.36
N SER A 429 7.87 8.44 -7.94
CA SER A 429 6.77 7.83 -8.72
C SER A 429 5.41 8.39 -8.30
N THR A 430 4.52 8.54 -9.27
CA THR A 430 3.14 9.01 -9.03
C THR A 430 2.13 8.17 -9.79
N VAL A 431 0.92 8.02 -9.24
CA VAL A 431 -0.10 7.11 -9.78
C VAL A 431 -1.37 7.88 -10.17
N ASN A 432 -1.80 7.82 -11.44
CA ASN A 432 -3.05 8.33 -12.04
C ASN A 432 -2.91 8.44 -13.57
N ALA A 433 -4.02 8.64 -14.30
CA ALA A 433 -4.02 8.69 -15.77
C ALA A 433 -3.26 9.88 -16.42
N ASN A 434 -2.89 10.90 -15.64
CA ASN A 434 -2.04 12.03 -16.09
C ASN A 434 -0.71 12.09 -15.31
N SER A 435 -0.30 10.96 -14.70
CA SER A 435 0.92 10.90 -13.91
C SER A 435 2.18 10.92 -14.76
N ARG A 436 3.26 11.34 -14.09
CA ARG A 436 4.65 11.28 -14.53
C ARG A 436 5.50 10.93 -13.33
N SER A 437 6.73 10.49 -13.58
CA SER A 437 7.77 10.46 -12.56
C SER A 437 8.49 11.81 -12.47
N PHE A 438 9.34 11.96 -11.46
CA PHE A 438 10.28 13.07 -11.33
C PHE A 438 11.67 12.55 -10.94
N LEU A 439 12.71 13.16 -11.50
CA LEU A 439 14.09 13.00 -11.07
C LEU A 439 14.65 14.37 -10.68
N PHE A 440 14.99 14.53 -9.40
CA PHE A 440 15.57 15.73 -8.84
C PHE A 440 17.05 15.49 -8.54
N LYS A 441 17.92 16.15 -9.30
CA LYS A 441 19.36 16.15 -9.04
C LYS A 441 19.68 17.11 -7.88
N ASN A 442 20.41 16.64 -6.88
CA ASN A 442 21.05 17.48 -5.88
C ASN A 442 22.26 18.19 -6.51
N THR A 443 22.41 19.49 -6.26
CA THR A 443 23.48 20.28 -6.87
C THR A 443 24.75 20.42 -6.01
N GLY A 444 24.72 19.87 -4.79
CA GLY A 444 25.76 20.09 -3.77
C GLY A 444 25.89 21.54 -3.30
N ASN A 445 24.97 22.43 -3.70
CA ASN A 445 24.88 23.80 -3.20
C ASN A 445 23.91 23.87 -2.04
N ILE A 446 24.29 24.59 -0.99
CA ILE A 446 23.40 24.95 0.11
C ILE A 446 22.89 26.38 -0.09
N SER A 447 21.58 26.58 0.04
CA SER A 447 20.91 27.88 -0.04
C SER A 447 21.31 28.80 1.12
N GLU A 448 21.02 30.12 1.01
CA GLU A 448 21.27 31.08 2.09
C GLU A 448 20.55 30.71 3.41
N ASN A 449 19.47 29.92 3.33
CA ASN A 449 18.69 29.46 4.48
C ASN A 449 19.21 28.14 5.09
N GLY A 450 20.17 27.45 4.46
CA GLY A 450 20.71 26.17 4.93
C GLY A 450 20.14 24.91 4.29
N ALA A 451 19.19 25.04 3.36
CA ALA A 451 18.62 23.89 2.64
C ALA A 451 19.50 23.46 1.44
N PRO A 452 19.67 22.15 1.16
CA PRO A 452 20.28 21.67 -0.08
C PRO A 452 19.43 22.06 -1.30
N VAL A 453 20.07 22.33 -2.44
CA VAL A 453 19.39 22.85 -3.64
C VAL A 453 19.29 21.77 -4.71
N PHE A 454 18.06 21.41 -5.07
CA PHE A 454 17.76 20.45 -6.14
C PHE A 454 17.38 21.13 -7.46
N LEU A 455 17.52 20.38 -8.55
CA LEU A 455 17.07 20.71 -9.91
C LEU A 455 16.25 19.58 -10.50
N ASP A 456 15.07 19.89 -11.04
CA ASP A 456 14.31 18.95 -11.88
C ASP A 456 15.11 18.65 -13.16
N MET A 457 15.54 17.38 -13.28
CA MET A 457 16.28 16.84 -14.41
C MET A 457 15.42 15.94 -15.29
N THR A 458 14.18 15.65 -14.92
CA THR A 458 13.30 14.62 -15.52
C THR A 458 13.26 14.67 -17.05
N GLU A 459 13.01 15.84 -17.64
CA GLU A 459 12.94 16.01 -19.10
C GLU A 459 14.31 15.82 -19.79
N LYS A 460 15.39 16.28 -19.15
CA LYS A 460 16.76 16.17 -19.69
C LYS A 460 17.31 14.76 -19.58
N ALA A 461 16.91 14.05 -18.53
CA ALA A 461 17.30 12.68 -18.24
C ALA A 461 16.56 11.64 -19.10
N GLY A 462 15.58 12.05 -19.92
CA GLY A 462 14.79 11.13 -20.75
C GLY A 462 13.57 10.51 -20.06
N LEU A 463 13.21 10.99 -18.86
CA LEU A 463 12.16 10.43 -17.99
C LEU A 463 10.84 11.23 -18.05
N GLY A 464 10.69 12.13 -19.02
CA GLY A 464 9.55 13.06 -19.13
C GLY A 464 8.23 12.45 -19.62
N ASP A 465 8.26 11.22 -20.15
CA ASP A 465 7.07 10.55 -20.68
C ASP A 465 6.03 10.23 -19.59
N PRO A 466 4.72 10.35 -19.88
CA PRO A 466 3.68 9.97 -18.95
C PRO A 466 3.81 8.51 -18.50
N PHE A 467 3.71 8.31 -17.20
CA PHE A 467 3.89 7.02 -16.55
C PHE A 467 3.18 7.02 -15.20
N SER A 468 2.30 6.04 -15.00
CA SER A 468 1.60 5.84 -13.73
C SER A 468 2.24 4.67 -12.99
N SER A 469 2.94 4.93 -11.89
CA SER A 469 3.79 3.95 -11.20
C SER A 469 3.60 3.95 -9.68
N PHE A 470 4.08 2.89 -9.00
CA PHE A 470 3.87 2.68 -7.56
C PHE A 470 5.21 2.50 -6.79
N PRO A 471 5.72 1.32 -6.37
CA PRO A 471 7.05 1.26 -5.77
C PRO A 471 8.13 1.58 -6.82
N THR A 472 9.24 2.16 -6.37
CA THR A 472 10.39 2.55 -7.22
C THR A 472 11.68 2.58 -6.41
N TRP A 473 12.81 2.32 -7.09
CA TRP A 473 14.16 2.30 -6.51
C TRP A 473 15.21 2.82 -7.46
N PHE A 474 16.31 3.27 -6.88
CA PHE A 474 17.63 3.15 -7.48
C PHE A 474 18.28 1.80 -7.14
N TRP A 475 18.92 1.16 -8.12
CA TRP A 475 19.79 -0.01 -7.95
C TRP A 475 20.82 -0.06 -9.10
N ASP A 476 21.85 -0.89 -9.03
CA ASP A 476 22.67 -1.22 -10.21
C ASP A 476 22.35 -2.66 -10.60
N TYR A 477 21.43 -2.87 -11.55
CA TYR A 477 20.96 -4.24 -11.85
C TYR A 477 21.94 -5.05 -12.69
N ASN A 478 22.91 -4.38 -13.31
CA ASN A 478 23.83 -4.96 -14.28
C ASN A 478 25.31 -4.87 -13.84
N ASN A 479 25.57 -4.34 -12.65
CA ASN A 479 26.88 -4.18 -12.03
C ASN A 479 27.86 -3.34 -12.90
N ASP A 480 27.38 -2.30 -13.58
CA ASP A 480 28.23 -1.40 -14.39
C ASP A 480 28.72 -0.13 -13.67
N GLY A 481 28.28 0.08 -12.43
CA GLY A 481 28.70 1.17 -11.55
C GLY A 481 27.81 2.41 -11.61
N TYR A 482 26.64 2.34 -12.25
CA TYR A 482 25.66 3.43 -12.28
C TYR A 482 24.31 2.96 -11.75
N LEU A 483 23.66 3.81 -10.96
CA LEU A 483 22.32 3.52 -10.46
C LEU A 483 21.27 3.71 -11.56
N ASP A 484 20.69 2.59 -11.99
CA ASP A 484 19.50 2.46 -12.82
C ASP A 484 18.22 2.68 -11.97
N ILE A 485 17.09 2.91 -12.64
CA ILE A 485 15.80 3.13 -11.96
C ILE A 485 14.80 2.03 -12.34
N PHE A 486 14.27 1.32 -11.33
CA PHE A 486 13.07 0.51 -11.49
C PHE A 486 11.84 1.24 -10.98
N ALA A 487 10.70 1.08 -11.65
CA ALA A 487 9.41 1.51 -11.16
C ALA A 487 8.30 0.58 -11.66
N ALA A 488 7.50 0.03 -10.73
CA ALA A 488 6.42 -0.88 -11.10
C ALA A 488 5.22 -0.10 -11.64
N GLY A 489 4.79 -0.45 -12.86
CA GLY A 489 3.65 0.16 -13.54
C GLY A 489 2.34 -0.13 -12.82
N TYR A 490 1.53 0.91 -12.70
CA TYR A 490 0.27 0.87 -11.98
C TYR A 490 -0.73 1.86 -12.60
N LEU A 491 -1.52 1.40 -13.59
CA LEU A 491 -2.64 2.18 -14.13
C LEU A 491 -3.95 1.40 -14.06
N ARG A 492 -4.92 1.98 -13.36
CA ARG A 492 -6.32 1.49 -13.34
C ARG A 492 -7.04 1.97 -14.59
N THR A 493 -7.26 1.07 -15.55
CA THR A 493 -7.98 1.36 -16.80
C THR A 493 -9.43 1.75 -16.57
N GLU A 494 -10.10 1.18 -15.55
CA GLU A 494 -11.43 1.57 -15.08
C GLU A 494 -11.46 1.61 -13.55
N TYR A 495 -11.90 2.73 -12.97
CA TYR A 495 -11.80 2.98 -11.52
C TYR A 495 -12.52 1.96 -10.62
N PHE A 496 -13.52 1.26 -11.15
CA PHE A 496 -14.35 0.28 -10.42
C PHE A 496 -14.15 -1.19 -10.85
N SER A 497 -13.29 -1.47 -11.83
CA SER A 497 -13.01 -2.86 -12.26
C SER A 497 -11.83 -3.45 -11.49
N SER A 498 -11.83 -4.77 -11.28
CA SER A 498 -10.61 -5.44 -10.83
C SER A 498 -9.50 -5.36 -11.88
N VAL A 499 -8.25 -5.27 -11.42
CA VAL A 499 -7.04 -5.43 -12.25
C VAL A 499 -6.83 -6.87 -12.73
N THR A 500 -7.56 -7.84 -12.17
CA THR A 500 -7.53 -9.27 -12.56
C THR A 500 -7.76 -9.47 -14.06
N LYS A 501 -8.61 -8.63 -14.69
CA LYS A 501 -8.89 -8.73 -16.14
C LYS A 501 -7.63 -8.52 -16.99
N ASP A 502 -6.70 -7.71 -16.52
CA ASP A 502 -5.49 -7.31 -17.24
C ASP A 502 -4.41 -8.40 -17.08
N ILE A 503 -4.21 -8.93 -15.86
CA ILE A 503 -3.39 -10.13 -15.61
C ILE A 503 -3.91 -11.34 -16.42
N ALA A 504 -5.22 -11.58 -16.41
CA ALA A 504 -5.83 -12.62 -17.24
C ALA A 504 -5.62 -12.39 -18.75
N SER A 505 -5.45 -11.13 -19.19
CA SER A 505 -5.14 -10.81 -20.58
C SER A 505 -3.69 -11.14 -20.92
N GLU A 506 -2.72 -10.76 -20.07
CA GLU A 506 -1.30 -11.12 -20.23
C GLU A 506 -1.11 -12.64 -20.31
N TYR A 507 -1.65 -13.39 -19.34
CA TYR A 507 -1.52 -14.86 -19.27
C TYR A 507 -2.19 -15.59 -20.45
N LEU A 508 -3.10 -14.93 -21.17
CA LEU A 508 -3.76 -15.46 -22.36
C LEU A 508 -3.15 -14.93 -23.68
N GLY A 509 -2.18 -14.03 -23.63
CA GLY A 509 -1.64 -13.34 -24.82
C GLY A 509 -2.67 -12.45 -25.52
N ILE A 510 -3.61 -11.88 -24.76
CA ILE A 510 -4.65 -10.96 -25.25
C ILE A 510 -4.14 -9.52 -25.08
N PRO A 511 -4.24 -8.64 -26.11
CA PRO A 511 -3.86 -7.24 -25.97
C PRO A 511 -4.60 -6.52 -24.85
N HIS A 512 -3.85 -5.79 -24.01
CA HIS A 512 -4.34 -5.04 -22.85
C HIS A 512 -3.97 -3.54 -22.95
N GLN A 513 -4.44 -2.76 -21.97
CA GLN A 513 -4.10 -1.34 -21.80
C GLN A 513 -3.57 -1.02 -20.39
N ALA A 514 -3.28 -2.04 -19.59
CA ALA A 514 -2.57 -1.88 -18.32
C ALA A 514 -1.15 -1.34 -18.56
N GLU A 515 -0.72 -0.46 -17.66
CA GLU A 515 0.68 -0.04 -17.56
C GLU A 515 1.54 -1.21 -17.07
N THR A 516 2.70 -1.39 -17.68
CA THR A 516 3.70 -2.40 -17.33
C THR A 516 4.83 -1.78 -16.52
N ALA A 517 5.63 -2.61 -15.83
CA ALA A 517 6.80 -2.12 -15.13
C ALA A 517 7.84 -1.55 -16.10
N ARG A 518 8.58 -0.53 -15.63
CA ARG A 518 9.66 0.07 -16.39
C ARG A 518 10.99 -0.06 -15.66
N LEU A 519 12.02 -0.40 -16.44
CA LEU A 519 13.42 -0.37 -16.05
C LEU A 519 14.14 0.63 -16.93
N PHE A 520 14.65 1.69 -16.31
CA PHE A 520 15.40 2.74 -16.97
C PHE A 520 16.89 2.53 -16.69
N LYS A 521 17.63 2.08 -17.69
CA LYS A 521 19.07 1.93 -17.61
C LYS A 521 19.75 3.31 -17.63
N ASN A 522 20.66 3.55 -16.71
CA ASN A 522 21.50 4.75 -16.68
C ASN A 522 22.56 4.68 -17.79
N ASN A 523 22.70 5.75 -18.58
CA ASN A 523 23.66 5.81 -19.68
C ASN A 523 25.06 6.31 -19.25
N GLY A 524 25.23 6.69 -17.98
CA GLY A 524 26.48 7.23 -17.43
C GLY A 524 26.80 8.67 -17.85
N ASP A 525 25.85 9.37 -18.50
CA ASP A 525 25.97 10.76 -18.95
C ASP A 525 24.89 11.70 -18.37
N GLY A 526 24.18 11.23 -17.35
CA GLY A 526 23.05 11.92 -16.73
C GLY A 526 21.71 11.71 -17.45
N THR A 527 21.65 10.77 -18.40
CA THR A 527 20.42 10.34 -19.08
C THR A 527 20.13 8.85 -18.89
N PHE A 528 18.88 8.46 -19.13
CA PHE A 528 18.40 7.10 -19.01
C PHE A 528 17.79 6.59 -20.33
N SER A 529 17.84 5.28 -20.51
CA SER A 529 17.19 4.55 -21.59
C SER A 529 16.15 3.60 -21.00
N ASP A 530 14.90 3.64 -21.47
CA ASP A 530 13.92 2.59 -21.15
C ASP A 530 14.36 1.29 -21.83
N VAL A 531 14.68 0.26 -21.04
CA VAL A 531 15.16 -1.06 -21.49
C VAL A 531 14.18 -2.17 -21.10
N SER A 532 12.92 -1.83 -20.84
CA SER A 532 11.95 -2.75 -20.22
C SER A 532 11.60 -3.94 -21.09
N GLU A 533 11.63 -3.79 -22.42
CA GLU A 533 11.40 -4.91 -23.36
C GLU A 533 12.64 -5.80 -23.46
N GLU A 534 13.83 -5.21 -23.59
CA GLU A 534 15.12 -5.90 -23.63
C GLU A 534 15.39 -6.70 -22.34
N ALA A 535 15.12 -6.10 -21.19
CA ALA A 535 15.29 -6.72 -19.87
C ALA A 535 14.13 -7.67 -19.49
N ASN A 536 13.15 -7.89 -20.38
CA ASN A 536 11.99 -8.76 -20.19
C ASN A 536 11.04 -8.35 -19.04
N LEU A 537 11.15 -7.12 -18.53
CA LEU A 537 10.31 -6.55 -17.46
C LEU A 537 9.07 -5.79 -17.93
N ASN A 538 8.85 -5.67 -19.24
CA ASN A 538 7.61 -5.19 -19.84
C ASN A 538 6.47 -6.21 -19.58
N ARG A 539 6.00 -6.22 -18.32
CA ARG A 539 5.05 -7.16 -17.71
C ARG A 539 4.07 -6.38 -16.84
N ILE A 540 2.83 -6.87 -16.74
CA ILE A 540 1.82 -6.33 -15.83
C ILE A 540 2.11 -6.85 -14.42
N LEU A 541 2.43 -5.93 -13.50
CA LEU A 541 2.75 -6.29 -12.12
C LEU A 541 1.66 -5.87 -11.13
N TYR A 542 1.21 -4.61 -11.17
CA TYR A 542 0.38 -4.02 -10.09
C TYR A 542 1.01 -4.19 -8.70
N GLY A 543 2.33 -4.01 -8.61
CA GLY A 543 3.06 -4.03 -7.35
C GLY A 543 2.63 -2.89 -6.42
N MET A 544 2.47 -3.19 -5.14
CA MET A 544 2.24 -2.21 -4.06
C MET A 544 3.31 -2.27 -2.97
N GLY A 545 3.87 -3.45 -2.73
CA GLY A 545 5.13 -3.64 -2.04
C GLY A 545 6.10 -4.37 -2.97
N ALA A 546 7.40 -4.22 -2.72
CA ALA A 546 8.44 -4.79 -3.55
C ALA A 546 9.76 -4.76 -2.78
N ASN A 547 10.70 -5.67 -3.04
CA ASN A 547 12.09 -5.59 -2.59
C ASN A 547 13.01 -6.47 -3.46
N PHE A 548 14.32 -6.44 -3.20
CA PHE A 548 15.35 -7.14 -3.96
C PHE A 548 16.39 -7.82 -3.06
N GLY A 549 17.12 -8.79 -3.62
CA GLY A 549 18.17 -9.56 -2.97
C GLY A 549 18.70 -10.65 -3.90
N ASP A 550 19.80 -11.31 -3.54
CA ASP A 550 20.50 -12.30 -4.39
C ASP A 550 20.03 -13.73 -4.07
N LEU A 551 18.98 -14.17 -4.76
CA LEU A 551 18.20 -15.40 -4.52
C LEU A 551 18.98 -16.69 -4.79
N ASP A 552 20.02 -16.64 -5.61
CA ASP A 552 20.87 -17.81 -5.89
C ASP A 552 22.38 -17.58 -5.78
N ASN A 553 22.77 -16.47 -5.14
CA ASN A 553 24.14 -16.07 -4.82
C ASN A 553 25.04 -15.94 -6.07
N ASP A 554 24.51 -15.39 -7.16
CA ASP A 554 25.25 -15.17 -8.42
C ASP A 554 25.90 -13.77 -8.51
N GLY A 555 25.58 -12.88 -7.56
CA GLY A 555 26.08 -11.51 -7.45
C GLY A 555 25.19 -10.46 -8.11
N PHE A 556 24.01 -10.82 -8.60
CA PHE A 556 23.06 -9.91 -9.24
C PHE A 556 21.71 -9.92 -8.55
N LEU A 557 21.26 -8.75 -8.11
CA LEU A 557 20.04 -8.62 -7.31
C LEU A 557 18.79 -8.98 -8.13
N ASP A 558 18.03 -9.93 -7.61
CA ASP A 558 16.71 -10.36 -8.09
C ASP A 558 15.58 -9.51 -7.47
N MET A 559 14.34 -9.69 -7.92
CA MET A 559 13.22 -8.84 -7.48
C MET A 559 11.95 -9.62 -7.12
N TYR A 560 11.47 -9.43 -5.88
CA TYR A 560 10.16 -9.91 -5.42
C TYR A 560 9.15 -8.77 -5.38
N ILE A 561 8.03 -8.93 -6.07
CA ILE A 561 6.98 -7.93 -6.19
C ILE A 561 5.70 -8.45 -5.53
N SER A 562 5.30 -7.81 -4.43
CA SER A 562 4.01 -8.07 -3.79
C SER A 562 2.91 -7.20 -4.41
N THR A 563 1.87 -7.87 -4.87
CA THR A 563 0.81 -7.26 -5.65
C THR A 563 -0.31 -6.75 -4.75
N GLY A 564 -0.96 -5.67 -5.17
CA GLY A 564 -2.01 -5.05 -4.37
C GLY A 564 -2.95 -4.19 -5.19
N GLU A 565 -4.20 -4.14 -4.76
CA GLU A 565 -5.24 -3.24 -5.28
C GLU A 565 -6.37 -3.18 -4.24
N VAL A 566 -7.21 -2.13 -4.25
CA VAL A 566 -8.21 -1.89 -3.19
C VAL A 566 -9.48 -2.76 -3.35
N ASN A 567 -9.96 -2.98 -4.58
CA ASN A 567 -11.11 -3.84 -4.84
C ASN A 567 -10.80 -5.30 -4.43
N ILE A 568 -11.68 -5.85 -3.57
CA ILE A 568 -11.51 -7.17 -2.97
C ILE A 568 -11.49 -8.30 -4.00
N THR A 569 -12.07 -8.13 -5.19
CA THR A 569 -12.07 -9.16 -6.26
C THR A 569 -10.74 -9.31 -6.99
N SER A 570 -9.79 -8.39 -6.77
CA SER A 570 -8.42 -8.47 -7.31
C SER A 570 -7.61 -9.56 -6.62
N ILE A 571 -7.68 -10.78 -7.19
CA ILE A 571 -6.88 -11.95 -6.84
C ILE A 571 -5.85 -12.15 -7.95
N ILE A 572 -4.64 -11.66 -7.74
CA ILE A 572 -3.53 -11.74 -8.69
C ILE A 572 -2.28 -12.21 -7.92
N PRO A 573 -1.31 -12.88 -8.56
CA PRO A 573 -0.17 -13.45 -7.86
C PRO A 573 0.94 -12.41 -7.65
N ASN A 574 1.57 -12.46 -6.49
CA ASN A 574 2.94 -11.94 -6.30
C ASN A 574 3.88 -12.61 -7.30
N ARG A 575 4.93 -11.89 -7.73
CA ARG A 575 5.86 -12.35 -8.77
C ARG A 575 7.29 -12.24 -8.29
N MET A 576 8.10 -13.22 -8.68
CA MET A 576 9.54 -13.22 -8.44
C MET A 576 10.25 -13.31 -9.78
N PHE A 577 11.20 -12.40 -10.02
CA PHE A 577 12.01 -12.42 -11.23
C PHE A 577 13.48 -12.55 -10.87
N ARG A 578 14.13 -13.56 -11.46
CA ARG A 578 15.56 -13.80 -11.34
C ARG A 578 16.34 -12.92 -12.32
N ASN A 579 17.33 -12.18 -11.87
CA ASN A 579 18.27 -11.44 -12.68
C ASN A 579 19.24 -12.40 -13.37
N ASN A 580 19.25 -12.43 -14.70
CA ASN A 580 20.16 -13.23 -15.49
C ASN A 580 21.46 -12.47 -15.72
N VAL A 581 22.26 -12.31 -14.65
CA VAL A 581 23.63 -11.77 -14.71
C VAL A 581 23.69 -10.39 -15.40
N GLY A 582 22.71 -9.53 -15.14
CA GLY A 582 22.60 -8.19 -15.70
C GLY A 582 22.06 -8.11 -17.14
N GLU A 583 21.75 -9.24 -17.80
CA GLU A 583 21.25 -9.24 -19.19
C GLU A 583 19.73 -9.03 -19.30
N ASN A 584 18.94 -9.66 -18.43
CA ASN A 584 17.47 -9.63 -18.43
C ASN A 584 16.91 -10.29 -17.14
N PHE A 585 15.60 -10.21 -16.94
CA PHE A 585 14.90 -10.82 -15.81
C PHE A 585 14.04 -12.02 -16.26
N GLN A 586 14.05 -13.09 -15.46
CA GLN A 586 13.39 -14.38 -15.74
C GLN A 586 12.30 -14.66 -14.69
N ASP A 587 11.05 -14.85 -15.09
CA ASP A 587 9.96 -15.15 -14.15
C ASP A 587 10.13 -16.55 -13.52
N VAL A 588 10.48 -16.59 -12.23
CA VAL A 588 10.68 -17.80 -11.42
C VAL A 588 9.51 -18.05 -10.46
N THR A 589 8.41 -17.31 -10.60
CA THR A 589 7.29 -17.25 -9.65
C THR A 589 6.74 -18.63 -9.27
N SER A 590 6.47 -19.50 -10.26
CA SER A 590 5.88 -20.81 -10.03
C SER A 590 6.90 -21.90 -9.70
N ALA A 591 8.15 -21.79 -10.17
CA ALA A 591 9.23 -22.72 -9.80
C ALA A 591 9.68 -22.54 -8.35
N GLY A 592 9.89 -21.30 -7.91
CA GLY A 592 10.25 -20.96 -6.53
C GLY A 592 9.10 -21.09 -5.54
N GLY A 593 7.84 -21.06 -5.99
CA GLY A 593 6.67 -21.09 -5.11
C GLY A 593 6.26 -19.72 -4.57
N PHE A 594 6.62 -18.65 -5.28
CA PHE A 594 6.41 -17.25 -4.89
C PHE A 594 5.05 -16.68 -5.25
N GLY A 595 4.27 -17.39 -6.07
CA GLY A 595 2.97 -16.97 -6.63
C GLY A 595 1.81 -16.88 -5.64
N ASN A 596 2.02 -16.31 -4.46
CA ASN A 596 0.97 -16.11 -3.46
C ASN A 596 -0.07 -15.11 -3.99
N ILE A 597 -1.35 -15.49 -3.94
CA ILE A 597 -2.49 -14.69 -4.44
C ILE A 597 -3.18 -13.83 -3.36
N GLN A 598 -2.55 -13.71 -2.19
CA GLN A 598 -2.92 -12.73 -1.15
C GLN A 598 -2.14 -11.42 -1.35
N LYS A 599 -2.76 -10.30 -0.99
CA LYS A 599 -2.23 -8.95 -1.24
C LYS A 599 -1.11 -8.60 -0.28
N GLY A 600 -0.04 -8.01 -0.79
CA GLY A 600 1.06 -7.46 0.02
C GLY A 600 1.32 -5.99 -0.26
N HIS A 601 1.67 -5.24 0.79
CA HIS A 601 2.08 -3.84 0.72
C HIS A 601 3.56 -3.60 1.10
N ALA A 602 4.23 -4.62 1.63
CA ALA A 602 5.64 -4.62 1.95
C ALA A 602 6.27 -5.94 1.55
N VAL A 603 7.59 -5.93 1.43
CA VAL A 603 8.46 -7.07 1.16
C VAL A 603 9.78 -6.76 1.86
N SER A 604 10.34 -7.74 2.56
CA SER A 604 11.69 -7.68 3.13
C SER A 604 12.45 -8.90 2.65
N PHE A 605 13.73 -8.73 2.34
CA PHE A 605 14.61 -9.77 1.82
C PHE A 605 15.88 -9.72 2.68
N ALA A 606 16.25 -10.85 3.31
CA ALA A 606 17.32 -10.87 4.30
C ALA A 606 17.72 -12.30 4.68
N ASP A 607 19.02 -12.51 4.93
CA ASP A 607 19.58 -13.69 5.60
C ASP A 607 19.17 -13.70 7.08
N LEU A 608 18.05 -14.37 7.40
CA LEU A 608 17.44 -14.37 8.73
C LEU A 608 18.05 -15.39 9.71
N ASP A 609 18.77 -16.41 9.23
CA ASP A 609 19.47 -17.40 10.06
C ASP A 609 21.01 -17.29 10.04
N ASN A 610 21.54 -16.28 9.34
CA ASN A 610 22.95 -15.86 9.30
C ASN A 610 23.87 -16.99 8.77
N ASP A 611 23.38 -17.67 7.73
CA ASP A 611 23.98 -18.83 7.07
C ASP A 611 24.86 -18.41 5.86
N GLY A 612 24.56 -17.25 5.27
CA GLY A 612 25.26 -16.66 4.15
C GLY A 612 24.53 -16.74 2.80
N ASP A 613 23.34 -17.35 2.71
CA ASP A 613 22.38 -17.12 1.63
C ASP A 613 21.24 -16.14 2.01
N GLN A 614 20.68 -15.42 1.02
CA GLN A 614 19.69 -14.34 1.20
C GLN A 614 18.30 -14.69 0.64
#